data_AF-A0A9N9A2X5-F1
#
_entry.id   AF-A0A9N9A2X5-F1
#
_cell.length_a   1.000
_cell.length_b   1.000
_cell.length_c   1.000
_cell.angle_alpha   90.00
_cell.angle_beta   90.00
_cell.angle_gamma   90.00
#
_symmetry.space_group_name_H-M   'P 1'
#
loop_
_entity.id
_entity.type
_entity.pdbx_description
1 polymer ?
#
loop_
_entity_poly.entity_id
_entity_poly.type
_entity_poly.pdbx_seq_one_letter_code
_entity_poly.pdbx_strand_id
1 'polypeptide(L)'
;MPLMDRDITNAIVTILKNVDNNLKNCKAKTDFFILVSGGAPGIGKTQFGEELFNNIQSDWILPVEWIIDGRKPYFEYIYLDFSNDINLKNENCELDSTVIIGLRIAFTFFIKRKYDIVFEAFRALAKLYIKIFNISMVFESIRKSLSLFNNQVLFIFLHIDDFQEIDIWDEKTVNLTNKLFKNMISDLACFIFDLPRLTYIQTFLSETAPQIVIMAKEASKVLFKFVICLLLSTASMIHIVDHYAKIFGTLVFDDDESKWKLCQPFLNLIEDTGGLPRAFQYLLNTCFELEIQKHYNIYNNVQNNKRLALELLYHCIETIPVTIKKCLDPNDPIKTIENLEPYHEAFRTNMLVEKDETKMLLLRDLYRGAYGKNSTLDIVVKLKHLSVCQANEQFPSSKLTNKANNQAID
;
A
#
# COMPACT_ATOMS: atom_id res chain seq x y z
N MET A 1 4.04 9.16 3.34
CA MET A 1 5.38 8.80 2.84
C MET A 1 5.65 9.53 1.52
N PRO A 2 6.77 10.27 1.36
CA PRO A 2 7.10 10.97 0.13
C PRO A 2 7.19 10.05 -1.08
N LEU A 3 6.89 10.63 -2.23
CA LEU A 3 6.93 9.94 -3.50
C LEU A 3 8.34 9.85 -4.05
N MET A 4 8.80 8.64 -4.34
CA MET A 4 10.10 8.41 -4.94
C MET A 4 10.05 7.23 -5.90
N ASP A 5 10.89 7.26 -6.94
CA ASP A 5 11.07 6.22 -7.97
C ASP A 5 9.81 5.81 -8.77
N ARG A 6 8.75 6.61 -8.73
CA ARG A 6 7.54 6.41 -9.54
C ARG A 6 7.54 7.33 -10.75
N ASP A 7 7.68 6.76 -11.95
CA ASP A 7 7.44 7.47 -13.20
C ASP A 7 5.96 7.37 -13.60
N ILE A 8 5.22 8.46 -13.36
CA ILE A 8 3.82 8.59 -13.78
C ILE A 8 3.67 9.13 -15.21
N THR A 9 4.76 9.58 -15.85
CA THR A 9 4.75 10.28 -17.14
C THR A 9 4.07 9.46 -18.23
N ASN A 10 4.42 8.17 -18.32
CA ASN A 10 3.85 7.27 -19.32
C ASN A 10 2.35 7.04 -19.11
N ALA A 11 1.89 6.99 -17.85
CA ALA A 11 0.49 6.86 -17.52
C ALA A 11 -0.28 8.13 -17.93
N ILE A 12 0.25 9.31 -17.59
CA ILE A 12 -0.33 10.61 -17.99
C ILE A 12 -0.44 10.69 -19.51
N VAL A 13 0.65 10.45 -20.24
CA VAL A 13 0.66 10.49 -21.72
C VAL A 13 -0.42 9.58 -22.32
N THR A 14 -0.64 8.41 -21.71
CA THR A 14 -1.68 7.47 -22.16
C THR A 14 -3.08 8.04 -21.93
N ILE A 15 -3.34 8.65 -20.78
CA ILE A 15 -4.63 9.28 -20.46
C ILE A 15 -4.89 10.46 -21.39
N LEU A 16 -3.90 11.31 -21.62
CA LEU A 16 -3.99 12.43 -22.56
C LEU A 16 -4.33 11.95 -23.97
N LYS A 17 -3.71 10.86 -24.41
CA LYS A 17 -4.01 10.24 -25.70
C LYS A 17 -5.45 9.72 -25.77
N ASN A 18 -5.94 9.06 -24.72
CA ASN A 18 -7.34 8.61 -24.68
C ASN A 18 -8.31 9.78 -24.81
N VAL A 19 -8.02 10.90 -24.15
CA VAL A 19 -8.86 12.10 -24.15
C VAL A 19 -8.86 12.75 -25.53
N ASP A 20 -7.68 12.95 -26.12
CA ASP A 20 -7.53 13.48 -27.48
C ASP A 20 -8.25 12.60 -28.52
N ASN A 21 -8.13 11.29 -28.40
CA ASN A 21 -8.84 10.34 -29.26
C ASN A 21 -10.36 10.39 -29.06
N ASN A 22 -10.84 10.58 -27.82
CA ASN A 22 -12.26 10.77 -27.56
C ASN A 22 -12.79 12.06 -28.21
N LEU A 23 -12.05 13.17 -28.08
CA LEU A 23 -12.41 14.46 -28.67
C LEU A 23 -12.41 14.41 -30.21
N LYS A 24 -11.51 13.63 -30.81
CA LYS A 24 -11.47 13.35 -32.25
C LYS A 24 -12.54 12.36 -32.72
N ASN A 25 -13.36 11.84 -31.81
CA ASN A 25 -14.38 10.83 -32.09
C ASN A 25 -13.78 9.57 -32.76
N CYS A 26 -12.57 9.19 -32.34
CA CYS A 26 -11.93 7.96 -32.76
C CYS A 26 -12.77 6.77 -32.33
N LYS A 27 -12.83 5.73 -33.17
CA LYS A 27 -13.64 4.53 -32.92
C LYS A 27 -12.85 3.23 -32.89
N ALA A 28 -11.55 3.27 -33.20
CA ALA A 28 -10.76 2.06 -33.23
C ALA A 28 -10.39 1.64 -31.80
N LYS A 29 -10.51 0.34 -31.49
CA LYS A 29 -10.06 -0.24 -30.22
C LYS A 29 -8.63 0.18 -29.86
N THR A 30 -7.76 0.25 -30.87
CA THR A 30 -6.33 0.54 -30.72
C THR A 30 -6.02 1.95 -30.23
N ASP A 31 -7.03 2.83 -30.21
CA ASP A 31 -6.87 4.23 -29.83
C ASP A 31 -7.08 4.45 -28.32
N PHE A 32 -7.63 3.46 -27.61
CA PHE A 32 -8.05 3.60 -26.22
C PHE A 32 -7.44 2.55 -25.30
N PHE A 33 -6.98 3.00 -24.15
CA PHE A 33 -6.26 2.19 -23.18
C PHE A 33 -6.87 2.27 -21.78
N ILE A 34 -6.98 1.12 -21.12
CA ILE A 34 -7.16 1.06 -19.66
C ILE A 34 -5.78 0.87 -19.03
N LEU A 35 -5.49 1.66 -18.00
CA LEU A 35 -4.26 1.52 -17.25
C LEU A 35 -4.36 0.30 -16.32
N VAL A 36 -3.30 -0.49 -16.25
CA VAL A 36 -3.29 -1.70 -15.42
C VAL A 36 -1.97 -1.85 -14.68
N SER A 37 -2.00 -2.17 -13.39
CA SER A 37 -0.81 -2.50 -12.61
C SER A 37 -0.96 -3.85 -11.91
N GLY A 38 -0.01 -4.74 -12.17
CA GLY A 38 0.14 -6.04 -11.50
C GLY A 38 1.36 -6.09 -10.60
N GLY A 39 1.60 -7.23 -10.00
CA GLY A 39 2.79 -7.51 -9.19
C GLY A 39 2.47 -7.79 -7.72
N ALA A 40 3.52 -7.90 -6.90
CA ALA A 40 3.41 -8.35 -5.52
C ALA A 40 2.49 -7.44 -4.64
N PRO A 41 1.96 -7.98 -3.53
CA PRO A 41 1.28 -7.17 -2.53
C PRO A 41 2.22 -6.10 -1.96
N GLY A 42 1.69 -4.93 -1.61
CA GLY A 42 2.45 -3.91 -0.87
C GLY A 42 3.46 -3.09 -1.69
N ILE A 43 3.53 -3.28 -3.01
CA ILE A 43 4.37 -2.46 -3.92
C ILE A 43 3.83 -1.04 -4.15
N GLY A 44 2.69 -0.69 -3.55
CA GLY A 44 2.13 0.66 -3.58
C GLY A 44 1.22 0.99 -4.77
N LYS A 45 0.58 -0.02 -5.39
CA LYS A 45 -0.38 0.17 -6.51
C LYS A 45 -1.55 1.11 -6.13
N THR A 46 -2.13 0.91 -4.95
CA THR A 46 -3.21 1.73 -4.41
C THR A 46 -2.82 3.21 -4.34
N GLN A 47 -1.64 3.45 -3.78
CA GLN A 47 -1.06 4.79 -3.63
C GLN A 47 -0.71 5.40 -5.00
N PHE A 48 -0.17 4.61 -5.94
CA PHE A 48 0.11 5.06 -7.31
C PHE A 48 -1.14 5.61 -8.00
N GLY A 49 -2.29 4.95 -7.86
CA GLY A 49 -3.55 5.41 -8.46
C GLY A 49 -4.03 6.76 -7.92
N GLU A 50 -3.92 6.97 -6.61
CA GLU A 50 -4.27 8.24 -5.95
C GLU A 50 -3.34 9.38 -6.41
N GLU A 51 -2.05 9.10 -6.51
CA GLU A 51 -1.05 10.11 -6.89
C GLU A 51 -1.13 10.48 -8.37
N LEU A 52 -1.38 9.49 -9.22
CA LEU A 52 -1.65 9.74 -10.63
C LEU A 52 -2.88 10.66 -10.79
N PHE A 53 -3.95 10.42 -10.03
CA PHE A 53 -5.11 11.31 -10.02
C PHE A 53 -4.75 12.72 -9.55
N ASN A 54 -4.04 12.84 -8.42
CA ASN A 54 -3.66 14.15 -7.88
C ASN A 54 -2.82 14.96 -8.86
N ASN A 55 -1.88 14.32 -9.56
CA ASN A 55 -1.06 14.97 -10.58
C ASN A 55 -1.90 15.44 -11.78
N ILE A 56 -2.83 14.60 -12.25
CA ILE A 56 -3.76 14.96 -13.33
C ILE A 56 -4.62 16.16 -12.91
N GLN A 57 -5.09 16.20 -11.67
CA GLN A 57 -5.92 17.29 -11.18
C GLN A 57 -5.16 18.62 -11.06
N SER A 58 -3.88 18.58 -10.68
CA SER A 58 -3.08 19.79 -10.43
C SER A 58 -2.38 20.31 -11.69
N ASP A 59 -1.79 19.42 -12.50
CA ASP A 59 -0.76 19.79 -13.47
C ASP A 59 -1.24 19.65 -14.93
N TRP A 60 -2.41 19.05 -15.15
CA TRP A 60 -2.90 18.81 -16.51
C TRP A 60 -3.35 20.11 -17.20
N ILE A 61 -2.73 20.40 -18.34
CA ILE A 61 -3.22 21.36 -19.33
C ILE A 61 -4.49 20.80 -20.00
N LEU A 62 -5.64 21.27 -19.53
CA LEU A 62 -6.96 20.84 -19.98
C LEU A 62 -7.21 21.10 -21.48
N PRO A 63 -7.91 20.19 -22.19
CA PRO A 63 -8.42 20.47 -23.52
C PRO A 63 -9.39 21.66 -23.51
N VAL A 64 -9.31 22.51 -24.53
CA VAL A 64 -10.18 23.71 -24.64
C VAL A 64 -11.64 23.28 -24.79
N GLU A 65 -11.89 22.14 -25.42
CA GLU A 65 -13.21 21.53 -25.62
C GLU A 65 -13.89 21.15 -24.30
N TRP A 66 -13.13 20.95 -23.22
CA TRP A 66 -13.67 20.67 -21.89
C TRP A 66 -13.94 21.94 -21.07
N ILE A 67 -13.49 23.10 -21.56
CA ILE A 67 -13.75 24.40 -20.95
C ILE A 67 -14.98 25.00 -21.64
N ILE A 68 -16.16 24.70 -21.08
CA ILE A 68 -17.43 25.17 -21.64
C ILE A 68 -17.93 26.34 -20.80
N ASP A 69 -18.23 27.47 -21.43
CA ASP A 69 -18.64 28.73 -20.78
C ASP A 69 -17.65 29.20 -19.69
N GLY A 70 -16.34 29.00 -19.92
CA GLY A 70 -15.30 29.36 -18.96
C GLY A 70 -15.20 28.43 -17.74
N ARG A 71 -15.94 27.32 -17.72
CA ARG A 71 -15.95 26.37 -16.60
C ARG A 71 -15.02 25.19 -16.89
N LYS A 72 -14.13 24.92 -15.94
CA LYS A 72 -13.26 23.74 -15.98
C LYS A 72 -14.03 22.46 -15.64
N PRO A 73 -13.58 21.29 -16.12
CA PRO A 73 -14.10 20.00 -15.69
C PRO A 73 -13.99 19.82 -14.18
N TYR A 74 -14.96 19.11 -13.62
CA TYR A 74 -14.90 18.64 -12.24
C TYR A 74 -14.18 17.28 -12.20
N PHE A 75 -13.20 17.13 -11.32
CA PHE A 75 -12.43 15.90 -11.15
C PHE A 75 -12.90 15.14 -9.91
N GLU A 76 -13.18 13.85 -10.06
CA GLU A 76 -13.55 12.98 -8.95
C GLU A 76 -12.75 11.68 -9.00
N TYR A 77 -12.18 11.29 -7.85
CA TYR A 77 -11.50 10.01 -7.67
C TYR A 77 -12.42 9.02 -6.96
N ILE A 78 -12.66 7.86 -7.57
CA ILE A 78 -13.48 6.79 -6.98
C ILE A 78 -12.64 5.53 -6.87
N TYR A 79 -12.42 5.09 -5.63
CA TYR A 79 -11.65 3.90 -5.30
C TYR A 79 -12.56 2.74 -4.90
N LEU A 80 -12.45 1.63 -5.61
CA LEU A 80 -13.23 0.41 -5.43
C LEU A 80 -12.31 -0.74 -5.01
N ASP A 81 -12.35 -1.13 -3.73
CA ASP A 81 -11.59 -2.27 -3.18
C ASP A 81 -12.47 -3.53 -3.12
N PHE A 82 -12.27 -4.45 -4.06
CA PHE A 82 -13.06 -5.68 -4.16
C PHE A 82 -12.72 -6.76 -3.13
N SER A 83 -11.60 -6.64 -2.39
CA SER A 83 -11.19 -7.64 -1.41
C SER A 83 -11.69 -7.34 0.00
N ASN A 84 -11.81 -6.06 0.37
CA ASN A 84 -12.17 -5.67 1.74
C ASN A 84 -13.55 -5.03 1.89
N ASP A 85 -14.01 -4.25 0.91
CA ASP A 85 -15.16 -3.36 1.12
C ASP A 85 -16.43 -3.78 0.38
N ILE A 86 -16.28 -4.26 -0.86
CA ILE A 86 -17.37 -4.38 -1.83
C ILE A 86 -17.37 -5.73 -2.55
N ASN A 87 -17.03 -6.79 -1.82
CA ASN A 87 -16.79 -8.13 -2.34
C ASN A 87 -18.01 -8.67 -3.11
N LEU A 88 -17.76 -9.50 -4.12
CA LEU A 88 -18.81 -10.21 -4.86
C LEU A 88 -19.32 -11.40 -4.05
N LYS A 89 -20.65 -11.60 -4.03
CA LYS A 89 -21.32 -12.72 -3.36
C LYS A 89 -22.25 -13.44 -4.33
N ASN A 90 -22.73 -14.63 -3.97
CA ASN A 90 -23.63 -15.42 -4.83
C ASN A 90 -24.93 -14.67 -5.19
N GLU A 91 -25.41 -13.78 -4.32
CA GLU A 91 -26.57 -12.92 -4.60
C GLU A 91 -26.37 -11.96 -5.79
N ASN A 92 -25.13 -11.79 -6.28
CA ASN A 92 -24.84 -10.98 -7.46
C ASN A 92 -25.08 -11.74 -8.78
N CYS A 93 -25.34 -13.05 -8.76
CA CYS A 93 -25.46 -13.88 -9.97
C CYS A 93 -26.59 -13.49 -10.93
N GLU A 94 -27.59 -12.76 -10.44
CA GLU A 94 -28.77 -12.34 -11.22
C GLU A 94 -28.68 -10.89 -11.71
N LEU A 95 -27.59 -10.18 -11.38
CA LEU A 95 -27.43 -8.77 -11.71
C LEU A 95 -26.52 -8.58 -12.93
N ASP A 96 -26.88 -7.65 -13.81
CA ASP A 96 -26.03 -7.23 -14.92
C ASP A 96 -24.75 -6.55 -14.43
N SER A 97 -23.67 -6.66 -15.21
CA SER A 97 -22.36 -6.02 -14.94
C SER A 97 -22.48 -4.51 -14.65
N THR A 98 -23.34 -3.82 -15.40
CA THR A 98 -23.61 -2.40 -15.18
C THR A 98 -24.22 -2.09 -13.81
N VAL A 99 -25.12 -2.95 -13.33
CA VAL A 99 -25.75 -2.78 -12.00
C VAL A 99 -24.75 -3.14 -10.91
N ILE A 100 -23.96 -4.19 -11.10
CA ILE A 100 -22.93 -4.64 -10.15
C ILE A 100 -21.89 -3.54 -9.89
N ILE A 101 -21.36 -2.91 -10.94
CA ILE A 101 -20.42 -1.78 -10.81
C ILE A 101 -21.11 -0.55 -10.24
N GLY A 102 -22.25 -0.15 -10.81
CA GLY A 102 -22.90 1.10 -10.43
C GLY A 102 -23.34 1.09 -8.96
N LEU A 103 -23.77 -0.05 -8.42
CA LEU A 103 -24.07 -0.20 -7.00
C LEU A 103 -22.85 0.08 -6.11
N ARG A 104 -21.66 -0.38 -6.52
CA ARG A 104 -20.40 -0.19 -5.79
C ARG A 104 -19.93 1.26 -5.87
N ILE A 105 -20.03 1.86 -7.05
CA ILE A 105 -19.75 3.29 -7.24
C ILE A 105 -20.69 4.14 -6.36
N ALA A 106 -21.98 3.83 -6.37
CA ALA A 106 -22.96 4.54 -5.55
C ALA A 106 -22.66 4.40 -4.06
N PHE A 107 -22.33 3.20 -3.59
CA PHE A 107 -21.91 2.98 -2.21
C PHE A 107 -20.67 3.81 -1.86
N THR A 108 -19.59 3.69 -2.64
CA THR A 108 -18.34 4.40 -2.37
C THR A 108 -18.52 5.92 -2.35
N PHE A 109 -19.27 6.47 -3.31
CA PHE A 109 -19.43 7.92 -3.45
C PHE A 109 -20.44 8.51 -2.46
N PHE A 110 -21.63 7.91 -2.34
CA PHE A 110 -22.71 8.49 -1.53
C PHE A 110 -22.69 8.04 -0.07
N ILE A 111 -22.22 6.82 0.20
CA ILE A 111 -22.42 6.17 1.49
C ILE A 111 -21.12 6.11 2.29
N LYS A 112 -20.10 5.41 1.76
CA LYS A 112 -18.87 5.07 2.49
C LYS A 112 -18.17 6.28 3.11
N ARG A 113 -18.20 7.43 2.44
CA ARG A 113 -17.57 8.68 2.91
C ARG A 113 -18.39 9.45 3.95
N LYS A 114 -19.66 9.11 4.14
CA LYS A 114 -20.62 9.93 4.91
C LYS A 114 -21.31 9.19 6.04
N TYR A 115 -21.42 7.87 5.94
CA TYR A 115 -22.17 7.05 6.88
C TYR A 115 -21.35 5.84 7.29
N ASP A 116 -21.47 5.46 8.56
CA ASP A 116 -20.91 4.23 9.10
C ASP A 116 -21.81 3.03 8.77
N ILE A 117 -21.87 2.72 7.47
CA ILE A 117 -22.70 1.63 6.93
C ILE A 117 -21.81 0.77 6.02
N VAL A 118 -21.80 -0.53 6.27
CA VAL A 118 -21.11 -1.51 5.43
C VAL A 118 -21.88 -1.80 4.14
N PHE A 119 -21.18 -2.25 3.10
CA PHE A 119 -21.77 -2.45 1.78
C PHE A 119 -22.96 -3.41 1.77
N GLU A 120 -22.91 -4.47 2.58
CA GLU A 120 -23.99 -5.46 2.70
C GLU A 120 -25.29 -4.84 3.19
N ALA A 121 -25.21 -3.97 4.21
CA ALA A 121 -26.37 -3.29 4.75
C ALA A 121 -26.96 -2.32 3.70
N PHE A 122 -26.10 -1.57 3.02
CA PHE A 122 -26.52 -0.71 1.91
C PHE A 122 -27.20 -1.50 0.79
N ARG A 123 -26.61 -2.62 0.36
CA ARG A 123 -27.18 -3.48 -0.69
C ARG A 123 -28.53 -4.06 -0.29
N ALA A 124 -28.67 -4.50 0.97
CA ALA A 124 -29.94 -5.03 1.48
C ALA A 124 -31.05 -3.97 1.42
N LEU A 125 -30.75 -2.73 1.78
CA LEU A 125 -31.68 -1.59 1.68
C LEU A 125 -31.98 -1.22 0.22
N ALA A 126 -30.97 -1.30 -0.66
CA ALA A 126 -31.09 -1.00 -2.08
C ALA A 126 -31.85 -2.07 -2.89
N LYS A 127 -32.08 -3.26 -2.33
CA LYS A 127 -32.57 -4.44 -3.05
C LYS A 127 -33.86 -4.20 -3.85
N LEU A 128 -34.82 -3.48 -3.28
CA LEU A 128 -36.11 -3.18 -3.95
C LEU A 128 -35.95 -2.28 -5.18
N TYR A 129 -34.87 -1.50 -5.23
CA TYR A 129 -34.60 -0.53 -6.28
C TYR A 129 -33.34 -0.86 -7.09
N ILE A 130 -32.83 -2.10 -6.98
CA ILE A 130 -31.48 -2.47 -7.44
C ILE A 130 -31.20 -2.09 -8.91
N LYS A 131 -32.23 -2.10 -9.77
CA LYS A 131 -32.11 -1.77 -11.19
C LYS A 131 -31.73 -0.31 -11.47
N ILE A 132 -32.00 0.63 -10.55
CA ILE A 132 -31.62 2.04 -10.72
C ILE A 132 -30.11 2.26 -10.57
N PHE A 133 -29.38 1.26 -10.05
CA PHE A 133 -27.93 1.32 -9.85
C PHE A 133 -27.13 0.94 -11.10
N ASN A 134 -27.71 1.04 -12.31
CA ASN A 134 -26.93 0.99 -13.54
C ASN A 134 -25.93 2.16 -13.57
N ILE A 135 -24.69 1.90 -13.99
CA ILE A 135 -23.58 2.87 -14.13
C ILE A 135 -24.03 4.25 -14.66
N SER A 136 -24.82 4.29 -15.74
CA SER A 136 -25.25 5.55 -16.36
C SER A 136 -26.11 6.40 -15.41
N MET A 137 -27.08 5.78 -14.73
CA MET A 137 -27.97 6.46 -13.79
C MET A 137 -27.23 6.90 -12.52
N VAL A 138 -26.25 6.10 -12.08
CA VAL A 138 -25.40 6.43 -10.94
C VAL A 138 -24.55 7.65 -11.24
N PHE A 139 -23.91 7.75 -12.41
CA PHE A 139 -23.14 8.94 -12.77
C PHE A 139 -24.02 10.17 -12.98
N GLU A 140 -25.22 10.03 -13.54
CA GLU A 140 -26.18 11.14 -13.59
C GLU A 140 -26.53 11.64 -12.18
N SER A 141 -26.72 10.73 -11.24
CA SER A 141 -26.98 11.06 -9.83
C SER A 141 -25.78 11.73 -9.16
N ILE A 142 -24.54 11.28 -9.45
CA ILE A 142 -23.31 11.92 -8.97
C ILE A 142 -23.23 13.36 -9.48
N ARG A 143 -23.45 13.59 -10.78
CA ARG A 143 -23.46 14.95 -11.37
C ARG A 143 -24.46 15.87 -10.67
N LYS A 144 -25.68 15.38 -10.42
CA LYS A 144 -26.72 16.13 -9.69
C LYS A 144 -26.28 16.45 -8.26
N SER A 145 -25.71 15.48 -7.55
CA SER A 145 -25.27 15.67 -6.16
C SER A 145 -24.11 16.65 -6.01
N LEU A 146 -23.23 16.70 -7.00
CA LEU A 146 -22.14 17.66 -7.10
C LEU A 146 -22.61 19.04 -7.60
N SER A 147 -23.90 19.20 -7.89
CA SER A 147 -24.49 20.43 -8.44
C SER A 147 -23.78 20.91 -9.71
N LEU A 148 -23.33 19.97 -10.55
CA LEU A 148 -22.64 20.32 -11.80
C LEU A 148 -23.62 20.92 -12.81
N PHE A 149 -23.13 21.90 -13.56
CA PHE A 149 -23.92 22.51 -14.63
C PHE A 149 -24.15 21.53 -15.78
N ASN A 150 -25.23 21.75 -16.54
CA ASN A 150 -25.64 20.86 -17.63
C ASN A 150 -24.57 20.64 -18.71
N ASN A 151 -23.60 21.53 -18.84
CA ASN A 151 -22.51 21.43 -19.80
C ASN A 151 -21.13 21.20 -19.17
N GLN A 152 -21.02 21.17 -17.84
CA GLN A 152 -19.73 20.97 -17.19
C GLN A 152 -19.31 19.50 -17.28
N VAL A 153 -18.12 19.24 -17.80
CA VAL A 153 -17.56 17.88 -17.88
C VAL A 153 -17.23 17.37 -16.46
N LEU A 154 -17.58 16.11 -16.20
CA LEU A 154 -17.21 15.34 -15.01
C LEU A 154 -16.14 14.33 -15.44
N PHE A 155 -14.91 14.52 -15.00
CA PHE A 155 -13.83 13.56 -15.16
C PHE A 155 -13.80 12.65 -13.94
N ILE A 156 -13.92 11.35 -14.15
CA ILE A 156 -13.84 10.34 -13.10
C ILE A 156 -12.60 9.49 -13.32
N PHE A 157 -11.73 9.48 -12.31
CA PHE A 157 -10.67 8.50 -12.24
C PHE A 157 -11.18 7.33 -11.40
N LEU A 158 -11.53 6.24 -12.08
CA LEU A 158 -12.09 5.04 -11.46
C LEU A 158 -10.98 4.02 -11.21
N HIS A 159 -10.59 3.88 -9.96
CA HIS A 159 -9.59 2.90 -9.52
C HIS A 159 -10.31 1.65 -9.02
N ILE A 160 -10.11 0.52 -9.71
CA ILE A 160 -10.61 -0.79 -9.31
C ILE A 160 -9.43 -1.61 -8.82
N ASP A 161 -9.37 -1.79 -7.51
CA ASP A 161 -8.33 -2.55 -6.82
C ASP A 161 -8.83 -3.97 -6.51
N ASP A 162 -7.86 -4.87 -6.39
CA ASP A 162 -8.06 -6.30 -6.22
C ASP A 162 -9.07 -6.92 -7.20
N PHE A 163 -9.00 -6.54 -8.47
CA PHE A 163 -9.95 -7.03 -9.47
C PHE A 163 -9.85 -8.55 -9.74
N GLN A 164 -8.79 -9.23 -9.28
CA GLN A 164 -8.70 -10.69 -9.28
C GLN A 164 -9.87 -11.36 -8.56
N GLU A 165 -10.49 -10.68 -7.58
CA GLU A 165 -11.67 -11.19 -6.87
C GLU A 165 -12.87 -11.35 -7.81
N ILE A 166 -12.92 -10.57 -8.90
CA ILE A 166 -13.94 -10.69 -9.95
C ILE A 166 -13.71 -11.98 -10.75
N ASP A 167 -12.45 -12.29 -11.09
CA ASP A 167 -12.12 -13.50 -11.82
C ASP A 167 -12.36 -14.76 -10.98
N ILE A 168 -11.96 -14.73 -9.69
CA ILE A 168 -12.24 -15.82 -8.75
C ILE A 168 -13.74 -16.06 -8.62
N TRP A 169 -14.54 -15.00 -8.66
CA TRP A 169 -15.99 -15.11 -8.65
C TRP A 169 -16.51 -15.73 -9.96
N ASP A 170 -16.04 -15.25 -11.12
CA ASP A 170 -16.38 -15.78 -12.45
C ASP A 170 -16.11 -17.30 -12.55
N GLU A 171 -15.01 -17.78 -11.97
CA GLU A 171 -14.66 -19.21 -11.92
C GLU A 171 -15.59 -20.05 -11.04
N LYS A 172 -16.11 -19.48 -9.95
CA LYS A 172 -16.92 -20.19 -8.95
C LYS A 172 -18.41 -20.28 -9.32
N THR A 173 -18.93 -19.30 -10.04
CA THR A 173 -20.35 -19.26 -10.41
C THR A 173 -20.62 -19.99 -11.72
N VAL A 174 -21.31 -21.12 -11.65
CA VAL A 174 -21.72 -21.98 -12.78
C VAL A 174 -22.75 -21.31 -13.72
N ASN A 175 -23.00 -20.00 -13.61
CA ASN A 175 -24.04 -19.30 -14.38
C ASN A 175 -23.57 -18.90 -15.80
N LEU A 176 -24.53 -18.87 -16.75
CA LEU A 176 -24.38 -18.74 -18.22
C LEU A 176 -23.56 -17.53 -18.77
N THR A 177 -22.97 -16.70 -17.91
CA THR A 177 -22.20 -15.50 -18.28
C THR A 177 -20.78 -15.58 -17.69
N ASN A 178 -19.97 -16.56 -18.13
CA ASN A 178 -18.54 -16.74 -17.80
C ASN A 178 -17.62 -15.55 -18.19
N LYS A 179 -18.04 -14.31 -17.96
CA LYS A 179 -17.48 -13.08 -18.53
C LYS A 179 -17.81 -11.83 -17.70
N LEU A 180 -18.11 -11.90 -16.39
CA LEU A 180 -18.46 -10.70 -15.61
C LEU A 180 -17.36 -9.65 -15.74
N PHE A 181 -16.08 -10.03 -15.54
CA PHE A 181 -14.97 -9.09 -15.70
C PHE A 181 -14.94 -8.47 -17.11
N LYS A 182 -15.05 -9.29 -18.16
CA LYS A 182 -15.02 -8.81 -19.55
C LYS A 182 -16.21 -7.88 -19.86
N ASN A 183 -17.38 -8.17 -19.32
CA ASN A 183 -18.58 -7.35 -19.48
C ASN A 183 -18.43 -6.02 -18.73
N MET A 184 -17.96 -6.06 -17.48
CA MET A 184 -17.64 -4.89 -16.67
C MET A 184 -16.67 -3.94 -17.37
N ILE A 185 -15.55 -4.48 -17.90
CA ILE A 185 -14.58 -3.69 -18.65
C ILE A 185 -15.18 -3.14 -19.94
N SER A 186 -15.96 -3.94 -20.67
CA SER A 186 -16.67 -3.48 -21.87
C SER A 186 -17.63 -2.33 -21.58
N ASP A 187 -18.39 -2.40 -20.49
CA ASP A 187 -19.37 -1.39 -20.10
C ASP A 187 -18.71 -0.08 -19.66
N LEU A 188 -17.59 -0.17 -18.93
CA LEU A 188 -16.79 1.00 -18.54
C LEU A 188 -16.10 1.65 -19.74
N ALA A 189 -15.65 0.85 -20.71
CA ALA A 189 -14.95 1.34 -21.88
C ALA A 189 -15.80 2.29 -22.73
N CYS A 190 -17.12 2.08 -22.77
CA CYS A 190 -18.05 3.01 -23.44
C CYS A 190 -17.94 4.45 -22.91
N PHE A 191 -17.50 4.67 -21.67
CA PHE A 191 -17.28 6.01 -21.12
C PHE A 191 -15.90 6.60 -21.46
N ILE A 192 -15.02 5.84 -22.11
CA ILE A 192 -13.74 6.30 -22.66
C ILE A 192 -13.91 6.73 -24.11
N PHE A 193 -14.66 5.98 -24.93
CA PHE A 193 -14.68 6.16 -26.39
C PHE A 193 -16.04 6.51 -27.02
N ASP A 194 -17.19 6.25 -26.38
CA ASP A 194 -18.46 6.68 -26.98
C ASP A 194 -18.61 8.21 -26.86
N LEU A 195 -19.33 8.81 -27.83
CA LEU A 195 -19.57 10.25 -28.03
C LEU A 195 -19.50 11.08 -26.74
N PRO A 196 -18.98 12.32 -26.78
CA PRO A 196 -18.67 13.11 -25.60
C PRO A 196 -19.88 13.18 -24.67
N ARG A 197 -19.85 12.31 -23.66
CA ARG A 197 -20.75 12.36 -22.52
C ARG A 197 -20.20 13.46 -21.64
N LEU A 198 -21.09 14.14 -20.94
CA LEU A 198 -20.69 15.06 -19.88
C LEU A 198 -19.92 14.34 -18.76
N THR A 199 -19.82 13.02 -18.79
CA THR A 199 -18.99 12.21 -17.88
C THR A 199 -17.96 11.43 -18.70
N TYR A 200 -16.68 11.70 -18.45
CA TYR A 200 -15.54 10.95 -18.96
C TYR A 200 -14.95 10.08 -17.85
N ILE A 201 -14.60 8.83 -18.14
CA ILE A 201 -14.04 7.92 -17.14
C ILE A 201 -12.69 7.40 -17.60
N GLN A 202 -11.64 7.68 -16.84
CA GLN A 202 -10.38 6.95 -16.95
C GLN A 202 -10.35 5.81 -15.93
N THR A 203 -10.25 4.58 -16.40
CA THR A 203 -10.16 3.41 -15.51
C THR A 203 -8.70 3.04 -15.25
N PHE A 204 -8.39 2.71 -14.00
CA PHE A 204 -7.13 2.12 -13.55
C PHE A 204 -7.44 0.83 -12.79
N LEU A 205 -6.85 -0.29 -13.23
CA LEU A 205 -7.00 -1.59 -12.59
C LEU A 205 -5.73 -1.96 -11.84
N SER A 206 -5.85 -2.43 -10.60
CA SER A 206 -4.74 -3.01 -9.86
C SER A 206 -5.08 -4.39 -9.31
N GLU A 207 -4.11 -5.30 -9.39
CA GLU A 207 -4.24 -6.63 -8.80
C GLU A 207 -2.90 -7.16 -8.29
N THR A 208 -2.98 -8.28 -7.57
CA THR A 208 -1.83 -9.06 -7.16
C THR A 208 -1.64 -10.27 -8.07
N ALA A 209 -1.17 -10.03 -9.30
CA ALA A 209 -0.84 -11.09 -10.24
C ALA A 209 0.35 -10.69 -11.15
N PRO A 210 1.11 -11.67 -11.69
CA PRO A 210 2.12 -11.41 -12.72
C PRO A 210 1.48 -10.84 -13.99
N GLN A 211 2.14 -9.86 -14.65
CA GLN A 211 1.60 -9.18 -15.84
C GLN A 211 1.12 -10.13 -16.95
N ILE A 212 1.81 -11.27 -17.15
CA ILE A 212 1.42 -12.28 -18.15
C ILE A 212 0.02 -12.83 -17.89
N VAL A 213 -0.32 -13.06 -16.62
CA VAL A 213 -1.65 -13.54 -16.20
C VAL A 213 -2.70 -12.47 -16.51
N ILE A 214 -2.36 -11.21 -16.26
CA ILE A 214 -3.24 -10.06 -16.50
C ILE A 214 -3.51 -9.86 -17.99
N MET A 215 -2.48 -9.98 -18.83
CA MET A 215 -2.61 -9.83 -20.29
C MET A 215 -3.60 -10.82 -20.88
N ALA A 216 -3.69 -12.03 -20.33
CA ALA A 216 -4.66 -13.04 -20.77
C ALA A 216 -6.13 -12.63 -20.51
N LYS A 217 -6.36 -11.67 -19.61
CA LYS A 217 -7.69 -11.18 -19.22
C LYS A 217 -8.18 -10.03 -20.11
N GLU A 218 -7.36 -9.52 -21.03
CA GLU A 218 -7.72 -8.37 -21.87
C GLU A 218 -9.05 -8.60 -22.63
N ALA A 219 -9.95 -7.64 -22.55
CA ALA A 219 -11.25 -7.70 -23.22
C ALA A 219 -11.16 -7.32 -24.70
N SER A 220 -12.10 -7.80 -25.52
CA SER A 220 -12.10 -7.56 -26.97
C SER A 220 -12.35 -6.11 -27.38
N LYS A 221 -12.71 -5.19 -26.46
CA LYS A 221 -13.02 -3.78 -26.76
C LYS A 221 -12.02 -2.76 -26.24
N VAL A 222 -11.05 -3.15 -25.41
CA VAL A 222 -10.04 -2.22 -24.85
C VAL A 222 -8.67 -2.85 -24.81
N LEU A 223 -7.61 -2.05 -25.00
CA LEU A 223 -6.23 -2.48 -24.79
C LEU A 223 -5.76 -2.16 -23.37
N PHE A 224 -4.97 -3.05 -22.79
CA PHE A 224 -4.32 -2.75 -21.51
C PHE A 224 -2.99 -2.05 -21.73
N LYS A 225 -2.79 -0.95 -20.98
CA LYS A 225 -1.49 -0.28 -20.88
C LYS A 225 -0.95 -0.49 -19.48
N PHE A 226 0.12 -1.29 -19.39
CA PHE A 226 0.73 -1.59 -18.11
C PHE A 226 1.52 -0.40 -17.56
N VAL A 227 1.31 -0.15 -16.27
CA VAL A 227 2.10 0.79 -15.46
C VAL A 227 2.86 0.00 -14.40
N ILE A 228 4.15 0.32 -14.26
CA ILE A 228 5.06 -0.42 -13.39
C ILE A 228 5.16 0.31 -12.06
N CYS A 229 4.74 -0.36 -10.98
CA CYS A 229 5.02 0.09 -9.61
C CYS A 229 6.34 -0.55 -9.16
N LEU A 230 7.42 0.23 -9.18
CA LEU A 230 8.74 -0.24 -8.77
C LEU A 230 8.86 -0.28 -7.23
N LEU A 231 9.75 -1.15 -6.75
CA LEU A 231 10.25 -1.07 -5.37
C LEU A 231 11.06 0.22 -5.21
N LEU A 232 11.08 0.76 -4.00
CA LEU A 232 11.91 1.91 -3.65
C LEU A 232 13.39 1.52 -3.74
N SER A 233 14.18 2.35 -4.43
CA SER A 233 15.63 2.26 -4.34
C SER A 233 16.12 2.64 -2.94
N THR A 234 17.34 2.23 -2.61
CA THR A 234 17.99 2.63 -1.35
C THR A 234 18.07 4.15 -1.20
N ALA A 235 18.38 4.88 -2.28
CA ALA A 235 18.43 6.34 -2.27
C ALA A 235 17.07 6.95 -1.89
N SER A 236 16.00 6.40 -2.45
CA SER A 236 14.62 6.83 -2.19
C SER A 236 14.17 6.51 -0.78
N MET A 237 14.50 5.33 -0.27
CA MET A 237 14.26 4.99 1.14
C MET A 237 14.98 5.97 2.07
N ILE A 238 16.26 6.27 1.81
CA ILE A 238 17.03 7.24 2.59
C ILE A 238 16.37 8.64 2.55
N HIS A 239 15.99 9.10 1.36
CA HIS A 239 15.34 10.40 1.21
C HIS A 239 13.99 10.47 1.95
N ILE A 240 13.21 9.39 1.90
CA ILE A 240 11.97 9.27 2.66
C ILE A 240 12.24 9.33 4.16
N VAL A 241 13.24 8.62 4.67
CA VAL A 241 13.60 8.67 6.09
C VAL A 241 14.05 10.08 6.47
N ASP A 242 14.84 10.76 5.65
CA ASP A 242 15.23 12.16 5.87
C ASP A 242 14.01 13.09 5.99
N HIS A 243 12.97 12.85 5.19
CA HIS A 243 11.72 13.61 5.30
C HIS A 243 11.00 13.37 6.64
N TYR A 244 10.87 12.10 7.08
CA TYR A 244 10.28 11.78 8.39
C TYR A 244 11.14 12.33 9.53
N ALA A 245 12.45 12.14 9.45
CA ALA A 245 13.44 12.67 10.39
C ALA A 245 13.30 14.19 10.59
N LYS A 246 13.06 14.96 9.52
CA LYS A 246 12.77 16.40 9.59
C LYS A 246 11.43 16.69 10.27
N ILE A 247 10.36 15.99 9.91
CA ILE A 247 9.02 16.18 10.50
C ILE A 247 9.03 15.92 12.02
N PHE A 248 9.72 14.85 12.44
CA PHE A 248 9.79 14.43 13.84
C PHE A 248 10.98 15.05 14.60
N GLY A 249 11.69 16.00 13.99
CA GLY A 249 12.72 16.81 14.64
C GLY A 249 13.95 16.02 15.11
N THR A 250 14.43 15.04 14.35
CA THR A 250 15.59 14.22 14.76
C THR A 250 16.91 15.01 14.83
N LEU A 251 17.89 14.47 15.57
CA LEU A 251 19.19 15.10 15.76
C LEU A 251 19.97 15.18 14.43
N VAL A 252 20.42 16.38 14.10
CA VAL A 252 21.35 16.66 13.00
C VAL A 252 22.75 16.95 13.53
N PHE A 253 23.75 16.85 12.65
CA PHE A 253 25.10 17.39 12.83
C PHE A 253 25.10 18.90 12.65
N ASP A 254 26.25 19.54 12.89
CA ASP A 254 26.42 21.00 12.75
C ASP A 254 26.31 21.47 11.28
N ASP A 255 26.34 20.54 10.33
CA ASP A 255 26.17 20.73 8.88
C ASP A 255 24.76 20.33 8.37
N ASP A 256 23.78 20.21 9.28
CA ASP A 256 22.39 19.81 9.02
C ASP A 256 22.22 18.36 8.51
N GLU A 257 23.27 17.52 8.54
CA GLU A 257 23.14 16.11 8.17
C GLU A 257 22.49 15.28 9.29
N SER A 258 21.53 14.42 8.95
CA SER A 258 20.77 13.65 9.94
C SER A 258 21.59 12.49 10.53
N LYS A 259 21.75 12.48 11.86
CA LYS A 259 22.60 11.49 12.58
C LYS A 259 22.13 10.05 12.47
N TRP A 260 20.86 9.81 12.11
CA TRP A 260 20.31 8.46 11.92
C TRP A 260 21.05 7.69 10.82
N LYS A 261 21.67 8.40 9.85
CA LYS A 261 22.43 7.79 8.75
C LYS A 261 23.66 7.01 9.21
N LEU A 262 24.13 7.22 10.43
CA LEU A 262 25.23 6.45 11.01
C LEU A 262 24.76 5.23 11.82
N CYS A 263 23.46 5.05 11.99
CA CYS A 263 22.90 3.93 12.74
C CYS A 263 22.86 2.68 11.85
N GLN A 264 23.94 1.89 11.86
CA GLN A 264 24.05 0.68 11.05
C GLN A 264 22.89 -0.32 11.27
N PRO A 265 22.39 -0.56 12.51
CA PRO A 265 21.22 -1.41 12.70
C PRO A 265 19.97 -0.87 12.02
N PHE A 266 19.77 0.45 12.02
CA PHE A 266 18.61 1.06 11.36
C PHE A 266 18.75 1.03 9.84
N LEU A 267 19.95 1.26 9.30
CA LEU A 267 20.22 1.04 7.87
C LEU A 267 19.93 -0.41 7.45
N ASN A 268 20.33 -1.39 8.26
CA ASN A 268 20.02 -2.79 8.00
C ASN A 268 18.50 -3.05 8.03
N LEU A 269 17.75 -2.44 8.95
CA LEU A 269 16.28 -2.54 8.97
C LEU A 269 15.64 -1.93 7.71
N ILE A 270 16.17 -0.81 7.23
CA ILE A 270 15.74 -0.18 5.97
C ILE A 270 16.00 -1.14 4.80
N GLU A 271 17.21 -1.70 4.70
CA GLU A 271 17.56 -2.68 3.65
C GLU A 271 16.72 -3.95 3.74
N ASP A 272 16.43 -4.43 4.95
CA ASP A 272 15.59 -5.60 5.21
C ASP A 272 14.14 -5.39 4.75
N THR A 273 13.69 -4.15 4.55
CA THR A 273 12.39 -3.89 3.91
C THR A 273 12.38 -4.32 2.44
N GLY A 274 13.55 -4.42 1.80
CA GLY A 274 13.72 -4.81 0.40
C GLY A 274 13.16 -3.78 -0.58
N GLY A 275 12.99 -2.53 -0.17
CA GLY A 275 12.37 -1.48 -0.99
C GLY A 275 10.86 -1.59 -1.10
N LEU A 276 10.20 -2.51 -0.38
CA LEU A 276 8.74 -2.66 -0.44
C LEU A 276 8.06 -1.49 0.28
N PRO A 277 7.31 -0.62 -0.42
CA PRO A 277 6.70 0.58 0.17
C PRO A 277 5.87 0.30 1.42
N ARG A 278 5.05 -0.75 1.43
CA ARG A 278 4.21 -1.09 2.59
C ARG A 278 5.02 -1.54 3.81
N ALA A 279 6.04 -2.39 3.61
CA ALA A 279 6.92 -2.81 4.70
C ALA A 279 7.74 -1.63 5.23
N PHE A 280 8.19 -0.76 4.34
CA PHE A 280 8.93 0.43 4.68
C PHE A 280 8.07 1.45 5.44
N GLN A 281 6.84 1.69 5.00
CA GLN A 281 5.88 2.50 5.74
C GLN A 281 5.60 1.92 7.13
N TYR A 282 5.44 0.60 7.26
CA TYR A 282 5.26 -0.04 8.57
C TYR A 282 6.47 0.17 9.48
N LEU A 283 7.70 0.02 8.96
CA LEU A 283 8.93 0.32 9.69
C LEU A 283 8.93 1.77 10.17
N LEU A 284 8.66 2.73 9.28
CA LEU A 284 8.63 4.15 9.62
C LEU A 284 7.54 4.47 10.65
N ASN A 285 6.33 3.95 10.49
CA ASN A 285 5.26 4.15 11.47
C ASN A 285 5.64 3.54 12.82
N THR A 286 6.31 2.38 12.84
CA THR A 286 6.80 1.77 14.08
C THR A 286 7.88 2.62 14.75
N CYS A 287 8.81 3.16 13.98
CA CYS A 287 9.93 3.95 14.49
C CYS A 287 9.53 5.39 14.88
N PHE A 288 8.56 5.99 14.17
CA PHE A 288 8.22 7.41 14.29
C PHE A 288 6.80 7.69 14.82
N GLU A 289 5.80 6.83 14.60
CA GLU A 289 4.37 7.07 14.95
C GLU A 289 3.85 6.23 16.13
N LEU A 290 4.23 4.96 16.24
CA LEU A 290 3.77 4.07 17.32
C LEU A 290 4.48 4.39 18.63
N GLU A 291 3.80 4.08 19.73
CA GLU A 291 4.06 4.46 21.12
C GLU A 291 5.46 4.20 21.69
N ILE A 292 6.47 3.83 20.93
CA ILE A 292 7.85 3.69 21.42
C ILE A 292 8.37 5.05 21.96
N GLN A 293 8.01 6.18 21.34
CA GLN A 293 8.29 7.50 21.92
C GLN A 293 7.50 7.78 23.20
N LYS A 294 6.23 7.36 23.27
CA LYS A 294 5.35 7.56 24.45
C LYS A 294 5.70 6.64 25.62
N HIS A 295 6.08 5.39 25.37
CA HIS A 295 6.37 4.36 26.38
C HIS A 295 7.83 4.35 26.83
N TYR A 296 8.79 4.60 25.93
CA TYR A 296 10.22 4.48 26.26
C TYR A 296 10.94 5.82 26.34
N ASN A 297 10.28 6.93 26.00
CA ASN A 297 10.81 8.29 26.07
C ASN A 297 12.22 8.39 25.48
N ILE A 298 12.51 7.60 24.43
CA ILE A 298 13.86 7.38 23.90
C ILE A 298 14.46 8.71 23.46
N TYR A 299 13.65 9.57 22.84
CA TYR A 299 14.08 10.88 22.39
C TYR A 299 14.50 11.79 23.56
N ASN A 300 13.66 11.93 24.61
CA ASN A 300 14.02 12.72 25.80
C ASN A 300 15.16 12.10 26.62
N ASN A 301 15.26 10.77 26.71
CA ASN A 301 16.36 10.10 27.42
C ASN A 301 17.70 10.23 26.68
N VAL A 302 17.70 10.11 25.35
CA VAL A 302 18.88 10.32 24.51
C VAL A 302 19.30 11.80 24.50
N GLN A 303 18.33 12.73 24.51
CA GLN A 303 18.58 14.18 24.54
C GLN A 303 19.11 14.65 25.90
N ASN A 304 18.62 14.09 27.02
CA ASN A 304 19.07 14.44 28.36
C ASN A 304 20.32 13.65 28.82
N ASN A 305 20.68 12.59 28.11
CA ASN A 305 21.77 11.69 28.48
C ASN A 305 22.78 11.57 27.31
N LYS A 306 23.46 12.69 27.04
CA LYS A 306 24.41 12.89 25.92
C LYS A 306 25.46 11.77 25.80
N ARG A 307 25.83 11.13 26.92
CA ARG A 307 26.77 10.01 26.97
C ARG A 307 26.17 8.69 26.46
N LEU A 308 24.92 8.38 26.80
CA LEU A 308 24.18 7.23 26.30
C LEU A 308 23.97 7.32 24.79
N ALA A 309 23.64 8.52 24.29
CA ALA A 309 23.50 8.81 22.87
C ALA A 309 24.82 8.60 22.09
N LEU A 310 25.93 9.11 22.64
CA LEU A 310 27.26 8.94 22.07
C LEU A 310 27.73 7.48 22.14
N GLU A 311 27.50 6.76 23.23
CA GLU A 311 27.88 5.34 23.32
C GLU A 311 27.03 4.45 22.38
N LEU A 312 25.72 4.68 22.26
CA LEU A 312 24.89 3.95 21.28
C LEU A 312 25.33 4.23 19.84
N LEU A 313 25.68 5.47 19.49
CA LEU A 313 26.26 5.78 18.17
C LEU A 313 27.64 5.12 18.01
N TYR A 314 28.54 5.27 18.98
CA TYR A 314 29.93 4.81 18.93
C TYR A 314 30.04 3.27 18.84
N HIS A 315 29.15 2.53 19.53
CA HIS A 315 29.12 1.07 19.51
C HIS A 315 28.33 0.47 18.34
N CYS A 316 27.46 1.26 17.68
CA CYS A 316 26.83 0.84 16.42
C CYS A 316 27.71 1.09 15.19
N ILE A 317 28.74 1.96 15.30
CA ILE A 317 29.61 2.40 14.20
C ILE A 317 30.96 1.69 14.19
N GLU A 318 31.56 1.41 15.35
CA GLU A 318 32.84 0.66 15.43
C GLU A 318 32.62 -0.72 16.04
N THR A 319 33.00 -1.77 15.31
CA THR A 319 32.97 -3.19 15.69
C THR A 319 33.97 -3.54 16.81
N ILE A 320 34.05 -2.72 17.85
CA ILE A 320 34.88 -2.97 19.03
C ILE A 320 34.06 -3.82 20.02
N PRO A 321 34.58 -4.96 20.49
CA PRO A 321 33.87 -5.81 21.44
C PRO A 321 33.68 -5.07 22.77
N VAL A 322 32.41 -4.83 23.12
CA VAL A 322 32.01 -4.25 24.41
C VAL A 322 31.68 -5.36 25.38
N THR A 323 32.03 -5.18 26.65
CA THR A 323 31.63 -6.10 27.72
C THR A 323 30.11 -6.02 27.90
N ILE A 324 29.41 -7.15 27.81
CA ILE A 324 27.93 -7.27 27.81
C ILE A 324 27.25 -6.58 29.02
N LYS A 325 27.98 -6.46 30.12
CA LYS A 325 27.56 -5.79 31.38
C LYS A 325 27.77 -4.28 31.40
N LYS A 326 28.26 -3.68 30.32
CA LYS A 326 28.49 -2.23 30.27
C LYS A 326 27.14 -1.52 30.33
N CYS A 327 26.95 -0.79 31.42
CA CYS A 327 25.77 0.03 31.64
C CYS A 327 25.79 1.20 30.64
N LEU A 328 24.77 1.25 29.78
CA LEU A 328 24.64 2.26 28.75
C LEU A 328 24.12 3.58 29.34
N ASP A 329 23.40 3.52 30.47
CA ASP A 329 22.88 4.67 31.20
C ASP A 329 23.31 4.66 32.67
N PRO A 330 24.24 5.54 33.10
CA PRO A 330 24.70 5.57 34.50
C PRO A 330 23.61 5.94 35.51
N ASN A 331 22.46 6.47 35.06
CA ASN A 331 21.30 6.78 35.90
C ASN A 331 20.27 5.62 35.96
N ASP A 332 20.42 4.60 35.11
CA ASP A 332 19.58 3.43 35.05
C ASP A 332 20.45 2.16 34.86
N PRO A 333 20.92 1.55 35.98
CA PRO A 333 21.88 0.46 35.96
C PRO A 333 21.43 -0.78 35.16
N ILE A 334 20.13 -0.89 34.88
CA ILE A 334 19.51 -2.03 34.21
C ILE A 334 19.65 -1.91 32.68
N LYS A 335 19.93 -0.73 32.11
CA LYS A 335 20.08 -0.58 30.65
C LYS A 335 21.47 -0.99 30.18
N THR A 336 21.71 -2.30 30.09
CA THR A 336 22.92 -2.89 29.49
C THR A 336 22.63 -3.40 28.07
N ILE A 337 23.69 -3.65 27.29
CA ILE A 337 23.58 -4.25 25.95
C ILE A 337 22.86 -5.61 26.01
N GLU A 338 23.15 -6.40 27.04
CA GLU A 338 22.52 -7.69 27.34
C GLU A 338 20.99 -7.62 27.36
N ASN A 339 20.41 -6.49 27.79
CA ASN A 339 18.96 -6.34 27.92
C ASN A 339 18.26 -5.88 26.63
N LEU A 340 18.98 -5.45 25.60
CA LEU A 340 18.40 -4.95 24.34
C LEU A 340 18.45 -5.97 23.20
N GLU A 341 19.48 -6.82 23.19
CA GLU A 341 19.70 -7.86 22.18
C GLU A 341 18.48 -8.79 21.96
N PRO A 342 17.78 -9.27 23.01
CA PRO A 342 16.63 -10.16 22.83
C PRO A 342 15.43 -9.49 22.12
N TYR A 343 15.23 -8.19 22.34
CA TYR A 343 14.13 -7.42 21.74
C TYR A 343 14.37 -7.16 20.26
N HIS A 344 15.62 -6.88 19.88
CA HIS A 344 16.01 -6.76 18.49
C HIS A 344 15.77 -8.08 17.73
N GLU A 345 16.18 -9.21 18.31
CA GLU A 345 16.07 -10.52 17.67
C GLU A 345 14.60 -10.95 17.51
N ALA A 346 13.76 -10.70 18.53
CA ALA A 346 12.34 -10.98 18.45
C ALA A 346 11.64 -10.12 17.37
N PHE A 347 11.94 -8.82 17.33
CA PHE A 347 11.36 -7.91 16.33
C PHE A 347 11.69 -8.33 14.90
N ARG A 348 12.97 -8.60 14.63
CA ARG A 348 13.46 -9.02 13.31
C ARG A 348 12.85 -10.34 12.85
N THR A 349 12.80 -11.34 13.74
CA THR A 349 12.19 -12.64 13.43
C THR A 349 10.69 -12.50 13.14
N ASN A 350 9.97 -11.69 13.92
CA ASN A 350 8.54 -11.47 13.71
C ASN A 350 8.27 -10.78 12.37
N MET A 351 9.08 -9.79 11.99
CA MET A 351 8.99 -9.15 10.67
C MET A 351 9.16 -10.16 9.51
N LEU A 352 10.09 -11.11 9.64
CA LEU A 352 10.30 -12.14 8.62
C LEU A 352 9.13 -13.14 8.56
N VAL A 353 8.53 -13.48 9.71
CA VAL A 353 7.31 -14.31 9.78
C VAL A 353 6.13 -13.64 9.07
N GLU A 354 6.01 -12.32 9.16
CA GLU A 354 4.95 -11.56 8.47
C GLU A 354 5.21 -11.39 6.96
N LYS A 355 6.47 -11.52 6.52
CA LYS A 355 6.87 -11.35 5.11
C LYS A 355 6.80 -12.62 4.26
N ASP A 356 6.89 -13.79 4.88
CA ASP A 356 7.01 -15.07 4.17
C ASP A 356 5.91 -16.05 4.62
N GLU A 357 5.02 -16.40 3.69
CA GLU A 357 3.92 -17.35 3.92
C GLU A 357 4.42 -18.76 4.31
N THR A 358 5.63 -19.14 3.88
CA THR A 358 6.20 -20.46 4.18
C THR A 358 6.81 -20.53 5.59
N LYS A 359 7.17 -19.37 6.18
CA LYS A 359 7.85 -19.23 7.47
C LYS A 359 9.12 -20.08 7.56
N MET A 360 9.81 -20.27 6.45
CA MET A 360 11.02 -21.09 6.36
C MET A 360 12.13 -20.27 5.72
N LEU A 361 13.22 -20.05 6.46
CA LEU A 361 14.40 -19.34 5.94
C LEU A 361 15.65 -20.20 6.06
N LEU A 362 16.63 -19.97 5.18
CA LEU A 362 17.98 -20.47 5.43
C LEU A 362 18.63 -19.64 6.54
N LEU A 363 19.52 -20.26 7.31
CA LEU A 363 20.23 -19.58 8.38
C LEU A 363 21.05 -18.38 7.86
N ARG A 364 21.62 -18.45 6.65
CA ARG A 364 22.30 -17.30 5.99
C ARG A 364 21.38 -16.13 5.68
N ASP A 365 20.10 -16.41 5.43
CA ASP A 365 19.11 -15.39 5.13
C ASP A 365 18.57 -14.81 6.45
N LEU A 366 18.44 -15.66 7.48
CA LEU A 366 18.11 -15.24 8.84
C LEU A 366 19.26 -14.47 9.50
N TYR A 367 20.52 -14.66 9.12
CA TYR A 367 21.66 -13.90 9.64
C TYR A 367 22.56 -13.45 8.48
N ARG A 368 22.14 -12.42 7.77
CA ARG A 368 22.87 -11.87 6.63
C ARG A 368 24.28 -11.43 7.06
N GLY A 369 25.29 -11.98 6.40
CA GLY A 369 26.70 -11.75 6.75
C GLY A 369 27.30 -12.73 7.77
N ALA A 370 26.53 -13.73 8.24
CA ALA A 370 27.06 -14.78 9.11
C ALA A 370 28.18 -15.57 8.43
N TYR A 371 29.29 -15.75 9.15
CA TYR A 371 30.45 -16.50 8.68
C TYR A 371 30.42 -17.94 9.21
N GLY A 372 30.42 -18.92 8.31
CA GLY A 372 30.33 -20.33 8.68
C GLY A 372 30.44 -21.27 7.49
N LYS A 373 30.44 -22.59 7.74
CA LYS A 373 30.39 -23.59 6.67
C LYS A 373 29.06 -23.48 5.93
N ASN A 374 29.07 -23.62 4.60
CA ASN A 374 27.84 -23.62 3.80
C ASN A 374 26.80 -24.59 4.34
N SER A 375 27.21 -25.80 4.74
CA SER A 375 26.32 -26.80 5.35
C SER A 375 25.57 -26.32 6.60
N THR A 376 26.11 -25.35 7.34
CA THR A 376 25.47 -24.75 8.53
C THR A 376 24.61 -23.56 8.14
N LEU A 377 25.12 -22.72 7.24
CA LEU A 377 24.42 -21.56 6.71
C LEU A 377 23.18 -21.93 5.87
N ASP A 378 23.18 -23.14 5.31
CA ASP A 378 22.09 -23.66 4.47
C ASP A 378 21.07 -24.49 5.28
N ILE A 379 21.15 -24.48 6.62
CA ILE A 379 20.13 -25.07 7.48
C ILE A 379 18.85 -24.26 7.32
N VAL A 380 17.75 -24.94 6.98
CA VAL A 380 16.42 -24.35 6.94
C VAL A 380 15.85 -24.29 8.35
N VAL A 381 15.49 -23.10 8.80
CA VAL A 381 14.86 -22.83 10.08
C VAL A 381 13.40 -22.46 9.89
N LYS A 382 12.53 -23.05 10.70
CA LYS A 382 11.11 -22.68 10.74
C LYS A 382 10.92 -21.55 11.75
N LEU A 383 10.47 -20.41 11.26
CA LEU A 383 10.25 -19.24 12.09
C LEU A 383 8.91 -19.33 12.84
N LYS A 384 8.89 -18.80 14.06
CA LYS A 384 7.69 -18.60 14.87
C LYS A 384 7.72 -17.18 15.39
N HIS A 385 6.53 -16.65 15.70
CA HIS A 385 6.44 -15.37 16.37
C HIS A 385 7.09 -15.48 17.75
N LEU A 386 8.07 -14.63 18.02
CA LEU A 386 8.83 -14.56 19.25
C LEU A 386 8.24 -13.48 20.16
N SER A 387 8.35 -13.74 21.47
CA SER A 387 8.09 -12.76 22.51
C SER A 387 9.30 -12.75 23.45
N VAL A 388 9.60 -11.58 24.03
CA VAL A 388 10.73 -11.44 24.95
C VAL A 388 10.23 -11.47 26.37
N CYS A 389 10.85 -12.31 27.20
CA CYS A 389 10.59 -12.40 28.62
C CYS A 389 11.91 -12.47 29.39
N GLN A 390 11.88 -12.04 30.64
CA GLN A 390 12.97 -12.26 31.59
C GLN A 390 12.60 -13.46 32.46
N ALA A 391 13.51 -14.42 32.59
CA ALA A 391 13.32 -15.55 33.50
C ALA A 391 13.91 -15.25 34.89
N ASN A 392 13.35 -15.88 35.93
CA ASN A 392 13.97 -15.90 37.25
C ASN A 392 15.20 -16.80 37.29
N GLU A 393 15.23 -17.83 36.43
CA GLU A 393 16.25 -18.86 36.38
C GLU A 393 17.31 -18.54 35.30
N GLN A 394 18.54 -18.98 35.55
CA GLN A 394 19.63 -18.90 34.59
C GLN A 394 19.61 -20.11 33.66
N PHE A 395 19.70 -19.89 32.34
CA PHE A 395 19.77 -20.96 31.35
C PHE A 395 21.12 -21.72 31.47
N PRO A 396 21.15 -23.06 31.27
CA PRO A 396 20.03 -23.95 30.95
C PRO A 396 19.26 -24.39 32.22
N SER A 397 17.97 -24.05 32.26
CA SER A 397 17.02 -24.58 33.24
C SER A 397 15.88 -25.27 32.47
N SER A 398 15.44 -26.44 32.96
CA SER A 398 14.34 -27.20 32.35
C SER A 398 12.96 -26.62 32.65
N LYS A 399 12.88 -25.64 33.56
CA LYS A 399 11.68 -24.87 33.86
C LYS A 399 12.07 -23.41 34.03
N LEU A 400 11.51 -22.55 33.20
CA LEU A 400 11.70 -21.11 33.25
C LEU A 400 10.40 -20.47 33.74
N THR A 401 10.51 -19.52 34.66
CA THR A 401 9.39 -18.71 35.15
C THR A 401 9.64 -17.24 34.85
N ASN A 402 8.61 -16.57 34.34
CA ASN A 402 8.69 -15.17 33.96
C ASN A 402 8.83 -14.29 35.21
N LYS A 403 9.87 -13.47 35.24
CA LYS A 403 10.24 -12.60 36.34
C LYS A 403 9.16 -11.57 36.72
N ALA A 404 8.29 -11.20 35.79
CA ALA A 404 7.22 -10.24 36.05
C ALA A 404 6.02 -10.84 36.79
N ASN A 405 5.70 -12.12 36.57
CA ASN A 405 4.44 -12.72 37.06
C ASN A 405 4.61 -14.16 37.63
N ASN A 406 5.83 -14.68 37.69
CA ASN A 406 6.21 -16.03 38.13
C ASN A 406 5.48 -17.17 37.40
N GLN A 407 4.88 -16.92 36.24
CA GLN A 407 4.25 -17.95 35.42
C GLN A 407 5.30 -18.70 34.59
N ALA A 408 5.03 -19.97 34.28
CA ALA A 408 5.91 -20.75 33.40
C ALA A 408 6.02 -20.08 32.01
N ILE A 409 7.24 -20.06 31.47
CA ILE A 409 7.53 -19.65 30.10
C ILE A 409 7.57 -20.92 29.24
N ASP A 410 6.72 -20.98 28.21
CA ASP A 410 6.62 -22.07 27.25
C ASP A 410 7.71 -22.06 26.17
#